data_AF-A0A4V1ERC0-F1
#
_entry.id   AF-A0A4V1ERC0-F1
#
_cell.length_a   1.000
_cell.length_b   1.000
_cell.length_c   1.000
_cell.angle_alpha   90.00
_cell.angle_beta   90.00
_cell.angle_gamma   90.00
#
_symmetry.space_group_name_H-M   'P 1'
#
loop_
_entity.id
_entity.type
_entity.pdbx_description
1 polymer ?
#
loop_
_entity_poly.entity_id
_entity_poly.type
_entity_poly.pdbx_seq_one_letter_code
_entity_poly.pdbx_strand_id
1 'polypeptide(L)'
;MNFIFTCSETGKIFETPDFTITENRGVVIDADGWRRLEARVTLDGPCPYCGQRHTYLDDEMICPFEAVLAPVERRCDVSEEENS
;
A
#
# COMPACT_ATOMS: atom_id res chain seq x y z
N MET A 1 -3.95 14.91 -9.83
CA MET A 1 -3.49 13.52 -9.72
C MET A 1 -4.59 12.80 -8.95
N ASN A 2 -5.14 11.71 -9.47
CA ASN A 2 -6.16 10.94 -8.76
C ASN A 2 -5.49 9.74 -8.08
N PHE A 3 -5.88 9.44 -6.84
CA PHE A 3 -5.46 8.22 -6.15
C PHE A 3 -6.63 7.24 -6.13
N ILE A 4 -6.30 5.94 -6.17
CA ILE A 4 -7.26 4.84 -6.11
C ILE A 4 -7.44 4.46 -4.64
N PHE A 5 -8.69 4.45 -4.18
CA PHE A 5 -9.07 4.09 -2.82
C PHE A 5 -10.12 3.00 -2.83
N THR A 6 -10.12 2.15 -1.80
CA THR A 6 -11.16 1.15 -1.55
C THR A 6 -12.01 1.60 -0.37
N CYS A 7 -13.32 1.64 -0.49
CA CYS A 7 -14.20 1.95 0.63
C CYS A 7 -14.21 0.76 1.61
N SER A 8 -13.80 0.98 2.87
CA SER A 8 -13.79 -0.07 3.92
C SER A 8 -15.18 -0.64 4.21
N GLU A 9 -16.24 0.16 4.04
CA GLU A 9 -17.62 -0.24 4.34
C GLU A 9 -18.26 -1.07 3.22
N THR A 10 -17.93 -0.77 1.96
CA THR A 10 -18.63 -1.35 0.79
C THR A 10 -17.72 -2.23 -0.07
N GLY A 11 -16.41 -2.19 0.14
CA GLY A 11 -15.39 -2.83 -0.70
C GLY A 11 -15.26 -2.24 -2.10
N LYS A 12 -16.01 -1.18 -2.43
CA LYS A 12 -15.99 -0.55 -3.76
C LYS A 12 -14.77 0.34 -3.93
N ILE A 13 -14.17 0.27 -5.11
CA ILE A 13 -13.00 1.07 -5.50
C ILE A 13 -13.48 2.36 -6.15
N PHE A 14 -12.85 3.49 -5.82
CA PHE A 14 -13.07 4.79 -6.46
C PHE A 14 -11.76 5.55 -6.61
N GLU A 15 -11.77 6.53 -7.51
CA GLU A 15 -10.67 7.46 -7.73
C GLU A 15 -11.07 8.85 -7.24
N THR A 16 -10.15 9.54 -6.56
CA THR A 16 -10.37 10.94 -6.20
C THR A 16 -9.05 11.71 -6.09
N PRO A 17 -9.02 13.01 -6.49
CA PRO A 17 -7.93 13.91 -6.16
C PRO A 17 -8.08 14.54 -4.76
N ASP A 18 -9.25 14.42 -4.13
CA ASP A 18 -9.62 15.13 -2.89
C ASP A 18 -9.12 14.38 -1.65
N PHE A 19 -7.81 14.40 -1.46
CA PHE A 19 -7.15 13.79 -0.31
C PHE A 19 -5.96 14.61 0.18
N THR A 20 -5.69 14.49 1.47
CA THR A 20 -4.52 15.07 2.14
C THR A 20 -3.65 13.95 2.73
N ILE A 21 -2.35 13.97 2.43
CA ILE A 21 -1.36 13.15 3.13
C ILE A 21 -1.09 13.83 4.48
N THR A 22 -1.53 13.21 5.57
CA THR A 22 -1.43 13.77 6.93
C THR A 22 -0.15 13.35 7.64
N GLU A 23 0.42 12.21 7.25
CA GLU A 23 1.70 11.72 7.77
C GLU A 23 2.45 10.99 6.65
N ASN A 24 3.76 11.20 6.55
CA ASN A 24 4.62 10.51 5.60
C ASN A 24 6.00 10.32 6.24
N ARG A 25 6.28 9.08 6.64
CA ARG A 25 7.56 8.66 7.24
C ARG A 25 8.49 7.99 6.23
N GLY A 26 8.08 7.91 4.97
CA GLY A 26 8.84 7.29 3.90
C GLY A 26 8.79 5.77 3.95
N VAL A 27 9.78 5.13 3.33
CA VAL A 27 9.85 3.67 3.26
C VAL A 27 10.52 3.12 4.53
N VAL A 28 9.80 2.30 5.28
CA VAL A 28 10.29 1.53 6.42
C VAL A 28 10.48 0.06 6.03
N ILE A 29 11.38 -0.62 6.72
CA ILE A 29 11.54 -2.07 6.58
C ILE A 29 10.85 -2.71 7.78
N ASP A 30 9.88 -3.59 7.53
CA ASP A 30 9.19 -4.33 8.58
C ASP A 30 10.07 -5.44 9.17
N ALA A 31 9.58 -6.08 10.23
CA ALA A 31 10.31 -7.14 10.94
C ALA A 31 10.64 -8.36 10.06
N ASP A 32 9.87 -8.57 8.99
CA ASP A 32 10.02 -9.66 8.04
C ASP A 32 10.93 -9.27 6.85
N GLY A 33 11.45 -8.03 6.84
CA GLY A 33 12.35 -7.50 5.82
C GLY A 33 11.64 -6.87 4.61
N TRP A 34 10.32 -6.71 4.64
CA TRP A 34 9.57 -6.07 3.55
C TRP A 34 9.61 -4.56 3.67
N ARG A 35 9.73 -3.90 2.53
CA ARG A 35 9.67 -2.45 2.43
C ARG A 35 8.22 -2.00 2.38
N ARG A 36 7.80 -1.17 3.32
CA ARG A 36 6.46 -0.57 3.37
C ARG A 36 6.57 0.95 3.39
N LEU A 37 5.64 1.63 2.74
CA LEU A 37 5.60 3.09 2.71
C LEU A 37 4.79 3.58 3.90
N GLU A 38 5.37 3.92 5.05
CA GLU A 38 4.59 4.37 6.20
C GLU A 38 4.02 5.79 5.96
N ALA A 39 2.78 5.84 5.48
CA ALA A 39 2.08 7.08 5.13
C ALA A 39 0.58 6.99 5.46
N ARG A 40 0.02 8.12 5.88
CA ARG A 40 -1.39 8.25 6.25
C ARG A 40 -2.08 9.25 5.34
N VAL A 41 -3.20 8.83 4.75
CA VAL A 41 -3.96 9.63 3.79
C VAL A 41 -5.40 9.76 4.25
N THR A 42 -5.92 10.98 4.27
CA THR A 42 -7.31 11.26 4.64
C THR A 42 -8.04 11.86 3.46
N LEU A 43 -9.27 11.41 3.21
CA LEU A 43 -10.14 12.04 2.22
C LEU A 43 -10.62 13.40 2.73
N ASP A 44 -10.53 14.42 1.88
CA ASP A 44 -11.03 15.76 2.21
C ASP A 44 -12.57 15.79 2.16
N GLY A 45 -13.14 15.01 1.24
CA GLY A 45 -14.58 14.80 1.06
C GLY A 45 -15.11 13.48 1.63
N PRO A 46 -16.44 13.31 1.72
CA PRO A 46 -17.05 12.04 2.05
C PRO A 46 -16.83 11.01 0.94
N CYS A 47 -16.69 9.75 1.32
CA CYS A 47 -16.66 8.62 0.40
C CYS A 47 -17.94 8.60 -0.46
N PRO A 48 -17.83 8.44 -1.79
CA PRO A 48 -18.99 8.45 -2.68
C PRO A 48 -19.92 7.24 -2.49
N TYR A 49 -19.46 6.18 -1.81
CA TYR A 49 -20.22 4.95 -1.63
C TYR A 49 -20.88 4.79 -0.25
N CYS A 50 -20.25 5.26 0.82
CA CYS A 50 -20.79 5.14 2.18
C CYS A 50 -21.07 6.49 2.86
N GLY A 51 -20.64 7.61 2.26
CA GLY A 51 -20.81 8.96 2.83
C GLY A 51 -19.90 9.28 4.01
N GLN A 52 -19.08 8.34 4.50
CA GLN A 52 -18.14 8.56 5.60
C GLN A 52 -16.81 9.13 5.10
N ARG A 53 -16.09 9.85 5.97
CA ARG A 53 -14.71 10.26 5.70
C ARG A 53 -13.75 9.14 6.09
N HIS A 54 -13.00 8.63 5.12
CA HIS A 54 -12.00 7.59 5.36
C HIS A 54 -10.62 8.18 5.61
N THR A 55 -9.87 7.51 6.49
CA THR A 55 -8.43 7.67 6.62
C THR A 55 -7.80 6.33 6.37
N TYR A 56 -6.90 6.29 5.40
CA TYR A 56 -6.19 5.12 4.94
C TYR A 56 -4.79 5.12 5.53
N LEU A 57 -4.39 3.96 6.02
CA LEU A 57 -2.99 3.63 6.23
C LEU A 57 -2.43 3.03 4.95
N ASP A 58 -1.12 3.05 4.86
CA ASP A 58 -0.33 2.54 3.75
C ASP A 58 -0.56 1.07 3.43
N ASP A 59 -0.77 0.23 4.45
CA ASP A 59 -1.10 -1.18 4.28
C ASP A 59 -2.46 -1.42 3.57
N GLU A 60 -3.31 -0.40 3.47
CA GLU A 60 -4.64 -0.48 2.83
C GLU A 60 -4.68 0.17 1.44
N MET A 61 -3.61 0.85 1.02
CA MET A 61 -3.51 1.49 -0.28
C MET A 61 -2.63 0.65 -1.20
N ILE A 62 -3.21 0.16 -2.30
CA ILE A 62 -2.41 -0.50 -3.34
C ILE A 62 -1.36 0.49 -3.83
N CYS A 63 -0.09 0.22 -3.55
CA CYS A 63 1.01 1.04 -4.02
C CYS A 63 1.01 0.98 -5.57
N PRO A 64 0.80 2.10 -6.28
CA PRO A 64 0.72 2.10 -7.74
C PRO A 64 2.03 1.68 -8.42
N PHE A 65 3.14 1.62 -7.67
CA PHE A 65 4.44 1.11 -8.14
C PHE A 65 4.64 -0.39 -7.93
N GLU A 66 3.81 -1.04 -7.12
CA GLU A 66 3.90 -2.49 -6.89
C GLU A 66 3.29 -3.30 -8.04
N ALA A 67 2.41 -2.68 -8.84
CA ALA A 67 1.91 -3.25 -10.08
C ALA A 67 2.99 -3.46 -11.16
N VAL A 68 4.23 -2.99 -10.95
CA VAL A 68 5.35 -3.14 -11.90
C VAL A 68 6.30 -4.28 -11.51
N LEU A 69 6.14 -4.92 -10.35
CA LEU A 69 7.03 -6.01 -9.91
C LEU A 69 6.27 -7.31 -9.62
N ALA A 70 5.92 -8.03 -10.67
CA ALA A 70 5.87 -9.49 -10.62
C ALA A 70 7.03 -10.04 -11.47
N PRO A 71 7.73 -11.13 -11.07
CA PRO A 71 7.64 -11.92 -9.84
C PRO A 71 8.88 -11.76 -8.93
N VAL A 72 8.69 -11.88 -7.62
CA VAL A 72 9.79 -12.29 -6.72
C VAL A 72 10.15 -13.72 -7.11
N GLU A 73 11.27 -13.89 -7.81
CA GLU A 73 11.92 -15.18 -7.95
C GLU A 73 12.20 -15.73 -6.55
N ARG A 74 11.34 -16.65 -6.09
CA ARG A 74 11.66 -17.55 -4.99
C ARG A 74 12.89 -18.34 -5.41
N ARG A 75 14.04 -17.94 -4.89
CA ARG A 75 15.24 -18.78 -4.91
C ARG A 75 15.46 -19.30 -3.50
N CYS A 76 14.85 -20.44 -3.19
CA CYS A 76 15.33 -21.29 -2.11
C CYS A 76 16.59 -21.98 -2.64
N ASP A 77 17.76 -21.40 -2.40
CA ASP A 77 19.04 -22.11 -2.52
C ASP A 77 19.62 -22.24 -1.10
N VAL A 78 19.18 -23.28 -0.38
CA VAL A 78 20.01 -23.88 0.68
C VAL A 78 20.51 -25.20 0.12
N SER A 79 21.76 -25.19 -0.34
CA SER A 79 22.65 -26.34 -0.38
C SER A 79 24.08 -25.83 -0.32
N GLU A 80 24.63 -25.78 0.89
CA GLU A 80 26.08 -25.76 1.10
C GLU A 80 26.61 -27.12 0.64
N GLU A 81 27.26 -27.18 -0.52
CA GLU A 81 28.22 -28.25 -0.82
C GLU A 81 29.60 -27.59 -0.95
N GLU A 82 30.26 -27.46 0.20
CA GLU A 82 31.70 -27.26 0.30
C GLU A 82 32.42 -28.47 -0.29
N ASN A 83 33.39 -28.15 -1.14
CA ASN A 83 34.35 -29.03 -1.77
C ASN A 83 35.36 -29.60 -0.75
N SER A 84 35.41 -30.92 -0.58
CA SER A 84 36.66 -31.69 -0.36
C SER A 84 36.48 -33.20 -0.44
#